data_AF-A0A925CHM0-F1
#
_entry.id   AF-A0A925CHM0-F1
#
_cell.length_a   1.000
_cell.length_b   1.000
_cell.length_c   1.000
_cell.angle_alpha   90.00
_cell.angle_beta   90.00
_cell.angle_gamma   90.00
#
_symmetry.space_group_name_H-M   'P 1'
#
loop_
_entity.id
_entity.type
_entity.pdbx_description
1 polymer ?
#
loop_
_entity_poly.entity_id
_entity_poly.type
_entity_poly.pdbx_seq_one_letter_code
_entity_poly.pdbx_strand_id
1 'polypeptide(L)'
;VVGKGKIDEALTTGKAQIQQDTQILLQSLLDQYQGGVQIAAIQLQDVSPPEAVAAAFKDVTNAKEDREKLINQSQSYRNDILPKAQGEAAQVVNQAKGNAQARVDRAQGEANRFSATLKEYNQAKDIISKRIYIETMEEILPNVEKIIIDGKAADRMLPYLPLDRHKPMTSTTTEDRK
;
A
#
# COMPACT_ATOMS: atom_id res chain seq x y z
N VAL A 1 50.93 -26.04 16.99
CA VAL A 1 49.61 -26.09 16.30
C VAL A 1 48.92 -24.73 16.32
N VAL A 2 48.86 -24.03 17.46
CA VAL A 2 48.22 -22.69 17.59
C VAL A 2 48.93 -21.56 16.81
N GLY A 3 50.23 -21.68 16.51
CA GLY A 3 51.01 -20.62 15.84
C GLY A 3 50.97 -20.59 14.29
N LYS A 4 50.22 -21.48 13.63
CA LYS A 4 50.18 -21.56 12.14
C LYS A 4 48.86 -21.04 11.51
N GLY A 5 47.86 -20.68 12.32
CA GLY A 5 46.56 -20.18 11.84
C GLY A 5 46.36 -18.69 12.11
N LYS A 6 45.57 -18.01 11.26
CA LYS A 6 45.15 -16.62 11.52
C LYS A 6 44.26 -16.61 12.76
N ILE A 7 44.52 -15.69 13.69
CA ILE A 7 43.84 -15.59 15.01
C ILE A 7 42.30 -15.56 14.87
N ASP A 8 41.78 -14.90 13.82
CA ASP A 8 40.34 -14.81 13.55
C ASP A 8 39.67 -16.16 13.24
N GLU A 9 40.41 -17.09 12.60
CA GLU A 9 39.89 -18.39 12.18
C GLU A 9 39.87 -19.38 13.36
N ALA A 10 40.84 -19.25 14.29
CA ALA A 10 40.89 -20.02 15.53
C ALA A 10 39.79 -19.64 16.54
N LEU A 11 39.24 -18.43 16.44
CA LEU A 11 38.24 -17.92 17.39
C LEU A 11 36.79 -18.26 17.01
N THR A 12 36.48 -18.56 15.74
CA THR A 12 35.10 -18.73 15.27
C THR A 12 34.79 -20.11 14.66
N THR A 13 35.51 -20.56 13.64
CA THR A 13 35.21 -21.83 12.92
C THR A 13 36.28 -22.92 13.10
N GLY A 14 37.51 -22.53 13.41
CA GLY A 14 38.66 -23.41 13.56
C GLY A 14 38.79 -24.09 14.93
N LYS A 15 37.94 -23.76 15.93
CA LYS A 15 38.00 -24.39 17.26
C LYS A 15 37.85 -25.92 17.18
N ALA A 16 36.85 -26.40 16.45
CA ALA A 16 36.59 -27.83 16.30
C ALA A 16 37.74 -28.56 15.58
N GLN A 17 38.27 -27.97 14.51
CA GLN A 17 39.37 -28.53 13.73
C GLN A 17 40.66 -28.60 14.56
N ILE A 18 40.99 -27.53 15.29
CA ILE A 18 42.17 -27.46 16.16
C ILE A 18 42.06 -28.45 17.32
N GLN A 19 40.86 -28.64 17.90
CA GLN A 19 40.61 -29.65 18.94
C GLN A 19 40.87 -31.07 18.43
N GLN A 20 40.39 -31.39 17.24
CA GLN A 20 40.59 -32.69 16.61
C GLN A 20 42.07 -32.96 16.30
N ASP A 21 42.75 -32.00 15.65
CA ASP A 21 44.17 -32.14 15.31
C ASP A 21 45.05 -32.25 16.57
N THR A 22 44.70 -31.50 17.61
CA THR A 22 45.39 -31.57 18.91
C THR A 22 45.14 -32.90 19.61
N GLN A 23 43.92 -33.46 19.52
CA GLN A 23 43.59 -34.77 20.10
C GLN A 23 44.41 -35.87 19.44
N ILE A 24 44.49 -35.88 18.11
CA ILE A 24 45.27 -36.86 17.36
C ILE A 24 46.75 -36.76 17.73
N LEU A 25 47.30 -35.54 17.76
CA LEU A 25 48.71 -35.32 18.09
C LEU A 25 49.04 -35.76 19.53
N LEU A 26 48.21 -35.37 20.52
CA LEU A 26 48.42 -35.76 21.90
C LEU A 26 48.25 -37.26 22.12
N GLN A 27 47.27 -37.89 21.47
CA GLN A 27 47.11 -39.34 21.55
C GLN A 27 48.33 -40.06 20.99
N SER A 28 48.84 -39.63 19.82
CA SER A 28 50.04 -40.23 19.22
C SER A 28 51.29 -40.08 20.10
N LEU A 29 51.40 -38.98 20.85
CA LEU A 29 52.50 -38.75 21.77
C LEU A 29 52.38 -39.65 23.01
N LEU A 30 51.19 -39.80 23.58
CA LEU A 30 50.94 -40.65 24.75
C LEU A 30 51.09 -42.14 24.44
N ASP A 31 50.71 -42.55 23.23
CA ASP A 31 50.90 -43.92 22.74
C ASP A 31 52.40 -44.25 22.58
N GLN A 32 53.20 -43.27 22.11
CA GLN A 32 54.65 -43.42 22.00
C GLN A 32 55.34 -43.53 23.37
N TYR A 33 54.82 -42.83 24.39
CA TYR A 33 55.29 -42.95 25.77
C TYR A 33 54.70 -44.15 26.54
N GLN A 34 53.91 -45.02 25.87
CA GLN A 34 53.26 -46.18 26.47
C GLN A 34 52.43 -45.85 27.73
N GLY A 35 51.77 -44.68 27.74
CA GLY A 35 51.09 -44.17 28.93
C GLY A 35 49.80 -44.92 29.31
N GLY A 36 49.21 -45.72 28.42
CA GLY A 36 47.98 -46.49 28.69
C GLY A 36 46.72 -45.63 28.90
N VAL A 37 46.76 -44.35 28.53
CA VAL A 37 45.67 -43.38 28.71
C VAL A 37 45.06 -43.00 27.35
N GLN A 38 43.74 -43.00 27.26
CA GLN A 38 42.99 -42.59 26.08
C GLN A 38 42.33 -41.22 26.30
N ILE A 39 42.53 -40.29 25.37
CA ILE A 39 41.93 -38.95 25.44
C ILE A 39 40.52 -38.97 24.84
N ALA A 40 39.51 -38.73 25.66
CA ALA A 40 38.10 -38.71 25.24
C ALA A 40 37.70 -37.45 24.47
N ALA A 41 38.10 -36.27 24.95
CA ALA A 41 37.80 -34.99 24.31
C ALA A 41 38.77 -33.90 24.77
N ILE A 42 39.11 -32.96 23.87
CA ILE A 42 39.89 -31.76 24.20
C ILE A 42 38.98 -30.55 24.08
N GLN A 43 38.81 -29.82 25.18
CA GLN A 43 38.09 -28.54 25.18
C GLN A 43 39.09 -27.38 25.18
N LEU A 44 39.08 -26.56 24.13
CA LEU A 44 39.81 -25.30 24.14
C LEU A 44 39.12 -24.36 25.14
N GLN A 45 39.87 -23.87 26.12
CA GLN A 45 39.38 -22.84 27.03
C GLN A 45 39.19 -21.54 26.23
N ASP A 46 38.10 -20.80 26.51
CA ASP A 46 37.79 -19.57 25.79
C ASP A 46 38.92 -18.55 25.96
N VAL A 47 39.60 -18.25 24.85
CA VAL A 47 40.64 -17.24 24.77
C VAL A 47 39.96 -15.89 24.53
N SER A 48 39.77 -15.13 25.60
CA SER A 48 39.36 -13.73 25.52
C SER A 48 40.53 -12.86 25.04
N PRO A 49 40.30 -11.84 24.20
CA PRO A 49 41.32 -10.86 23.85
C PRO A 49 41.85 -10.17 25.12
N PRO A 50 43.18 -9.91 25.23
CA PRO A 50 43.71 -9.13 26.33
C PRO A 50 43.13 -7.71 26.31
N GLU A 51 42.91 -7.10 27.49
CA GLU A 51 42.24 -5.80 27.65
C GLU A 51 42.82 -4.70 26.74
N ALA A 52 44.13 -4.75 26.48
CA ALA A 52 44.84 -3.77 25.65
C ALA A 52 44.33 -3.66 24.20
N VAL A 53 43.71 -4.72 23.64
CA VAL A 53 43.22 -4.73 22.23
C VAL A 53 41.71 -4.95 22.10
N ALA A 54 41.01 -5.26 23.19
CA ALA A 54 39.57 -5.53 23.16
C ALA A 54 38.75 -4.35 22.61
N ALA A 55 39.15 -3.11 22.91
CA ALA A 55 38.49 -1.91 22.40
C ALA A 55 38.56 -1.80 20.86
N ALA A 56 39.73 -2.05 20.26
CA ALA A 56 39.91 -1.98 18.82
C ALA A 56 39.11 -3.07 18.06
N PHE A 57 39.03 -4.27 18.61
CA PHE A 57 38.20 -5.35 18.04
C PHE A 57 36.69 -5.06 18.16
N LYS A 58 36.27 -4.44 19.26
CA LYS A 58 34.90 -4.00 19.46
C LYS A 58 34.52 -2.93 18.44
N ASP A 59 35.39 -1.97 18.19
CA ASP A 59 35.15 -0.90 17.20
C ASP A 59 35.03 -1.44 15.78
N VAL A 60 35.87 -2.39 15.37
CA VAL A 60 35.77 -3.04 14.04
C VAL A 60 34.46 -3.81 13.90
N THR A 61 34.03 -4.51 14.95
CA THR A 61 32.77 -5.26 14.95
C THR A 61 31.57 -4.32 14.87
N ASN A 62 31.54 -3.27 15.70
CA ASN A 62 30.50 -2.24 15.67
C ASN A 62 30.42 -1.59 14.29
N ALA A 63 31.55 -1.21 13.69
CA ALA A 63 31.58 -0.60 12.37
C ALA A 63 31.06 -1.54 11.27
N LYS A 64 31.31 -2.84 11.37
CA LYS A 64 30.75 -3.85 10.46
C LYS A 64 29.24 -3.98 10.63
N GLU A 65 28.74 -4.02 11.86
CA GLU A 65 27.31 -4.08 12.16
C GLU A 65 26.59 -2.82 11.68
N ASP A 66 27.16 -1.63 11.93
CA ASP A 66 26.59 -0.36 11.47
C ASP A 66 26.52 -0.30 9.94
N ARG A 67 27.58 -0.77 9.25
CA ARG A 67 27.57 -0.87 7.79
C ARG A 67 26.44 -1.77 7.31
N GLU A 68 26.29 -2.96 7.88
CA GLU A 68 25.26 -3.91 7.48
C GLU A 68 23.86 -3.35 7.75
N LYS A 69 23.68 -2.68 8.88
CA LYS A 69 22.43 -1.99 9.25
C LYS A 69 22.09 -0.89 8.24
N LEU A 70 23.04 -0.04 7.86
CA LEU A 70 22.83 1.01 6.87
C LEU A 70 22.47 0.44 5.49
N ILE A 71 23.12 -0.64 5.08
CA ILE A 71 22.80 -1.35 3.84
C ILE A 71 21.36 -1.89 3.89
N ASN A 72 20.99 -2.58 4.96
CA ASN A 72 19.64 -3.12 5.14
C ASN A 72 18.57 -2.03 5.17
N GLN A 73 18.82 -0.92 5.88
CA GLN A 73 17.90 0.22 5.92
C GLN A 73 17.71 0.84 4.53
N SER A 74 18.80 1.00 3.77
CA SER A 74 18.75 1.53 2.41
C SER A 74 17.99 0.61 1.45
N GLN A 75 18.20 -0.70 1.59
CA GLN A 75 17.46 -1.71 0.81
C GLN A 75 15.97 -1.70 1.18
N SER A 76 15.63 -1.70 2.48
CA SER A 76 14.24 -1.59 2.94
C SER A 76 13.58 -0.33 2.38
N TYR A 77 14.23 0.83 2.50
CA TYR A 77 13.70 2.10 1.98
C TYR A 77 13.40 2.04 0.48
N ARG A 78 14.30 1.45 -0.32
CA ARG A 78 14.09 1.23 -1.76
C ARG A 78 12.94 0.25 -2.03
N ASN A 79 12.91 -0.84 -1.28
CA ASN A 79 11.88 -1.88 -1.38
C ASN A 79 10.50 -1.39 -0.90
N ASP A 80 10.44 -0.34 -0.09
CA ASP A 80 9.18 0.26 0.35
C ASP A 80 8.66 1.28 -0.68
N ILE A 81 9.53 2.15 -1.18
CA ILE A 81 9.12 3.25 -2.07
C ILE A 81 8.79 2.78 -3.47
N LEU A 82 9.62 1.92 -4.05
CA LEU A 82 9.45 1.54 -5.46
C LEU A 82 8.13 0.79 -5.70
N PRO A 83 7.77 -0.25 -4.89
CA PRO A 83 6.49 -0.93 -5.07
C PRO A 83 5.30 -0.05 -4.72
N LYS A 84 5.42 0.83 -3.73
CA LYS A 84 4.34 1.77 -3.38
C LYS A 84 4.04 2.72 -4.53
N ALA A 85 5.07 3.34 -5.12
CA ALA A 85 4.91 4.22 -6.27
C ALA A 85 4.34 3.48 -7.49
N GLN A 86 4.78 2.24 -7.74
CA GLN A 86 4.22 1.41 -8.81
C GLN A 86 2.76 1.04 -8.56
N GLY A 87 2.40 0.72 -7.31
CA GLY A 87 1.03 0.42 -6.90
C GLY A 87 0.11 1.63 -7.07
N GLU A 88 0.55 2.81 -6.63
CA GLU A 88 -0.19 4.06 -6.81
C GLU A 88 -0.38 4.39 -8.30
N ALA A 89 0.66 4.25 -9.12
CA ALA A 89 0.56 4.46 -10.56
C ALA A 89 -0.43 3.47 -11.21
N ALA A 90 -0.36 2.18 -10.86
CA ALA A 90 -1.27 1.16 -11.36
C ALA A 90 -2.72 1.44 -10.92
N GLN A 91 -2.92 1.88 -9.67
CA GLN A 91 -4.23 2.24 -9.15
C GLN A 91 -4.86 3.39 -9.96
N VAL A 92 -4.10 4.46 -10.22
CA VAL A 92 -4.57 5.61 -11.01
C VAL A 92 -4.96 5.16 -12.43
N VAL A 93 -4.12 4.35 -13.08
CA VAL A 93 -4.40 3.84 -14.43
C VAL A 93 -5.64 2.95 -14.44
N ASN A 94 -5.78 2.05 -13.47
CA ASN A 94 -6.93 1.14 -13.38
C ASN A 94 -8.22 1.90 -13.07
N GLN A 95 -8.17 2.91 -12.21
CA GLN A 95 -9.31 3.78 -11.92
C GLN A 95 -9.71 4.58 -13.17
N ALA A 96 -8.75 5.12 -13.93
CA ALA A 96 -9.02 5.81 -15.18
C ALA A 96 -9.67 4.90 -16.22
N LYS A 97 -9.16 3.67 -16.37
CA LYS A 97 -9.74 2.64 -17.26
C LYS A 97 -11.16 2.24 -16.82
N GLY A 98 -11.36 2.00 -15.52
CA GLY A 98 -12.67 1.67 -14.95
C GLY A 98 -13.69 2.78 -15.18
N ASN A 99 -13.30 4.04 -14.94
CA ASN A 99 -14.15 5.20 -15.21
C ASN A 99 -14.48 5.36 -16.70
N ALA A 100 -13.50 5.14 -17.58
CA ALA A 100 -13.72 5.19 -19.02
C ALA A 100 -14.72 4.12 -19.47
N GLN A 101 -14.54 2.88 -19.00
CA GLN A 101 -15.45 1.78 -19.31
C GLN A 101 -16.85 2.04 -18.75
N ALA A 102 -16.96 2.45 -17.49
CA ALA A 102 -18.23 2.79 -16.87
C ALA A 102 -18.97 3.92 -17.59
N ARG A 103 -18.26 4.89 -18.19
CA ARG A 103 -18.90 5.91 -19.03
C ARG A 103 -19.46 5.33 -20.33
N VAL A 104 -18.71 4.45 -20.99
CA VAL A 104 -19.16 3.79 -22.22
C VAL A 104 -20.37 2.90 -21.93
N ASP A 105 -20.31 2.10 -20.87
CA ASP A 105 -21.39 1.19 -20.49
C ASP A 105 -22.66 1.95 -20.09
N ARG A 106 -22.52 3.06 -19.35
CA ARG A 106 -23.65 3.93 -19.02
C ARG A 106 -24.27 4.54 -20.26
N ALA A 107 -23.44 5.10 -21.17
CA ALA A 107 -23.93 5.68 -22.42
C ALA A 107 -24.65 4.62 -23.28
N GLN A 108 -24.12 3.40 -23.35
CA GLN A 108 -24.76 2.31 -24.07
C GLN A 108 -26.07 1.88 -23.42
N GLY A 109 -26.12 1.81 -22.08
CA GLY A 109 -27.34 1.51 -21.33
C GLY A 109 -28.42 2.56 -21.55
N GLU A 110 -28.06 3.84 -21.53
CA GLU A 110 -28.95 4.96 -21.83
C GLU A 110 -29.45 4.92 -23.27
N ALA A 111 -28.57 4.66 -24.24
CA ALA A 111 -28.95 4.52 -25.65
C ALA A 111 -29.91 3.34 -25.88
N ASN A 112 -29.67 2.22 -25.22
CA ASN A 112 -30.55 1.04 -25.27
C ASN A 112 -31.93 1.36 -24.66
N ARG A 113 -31.94 2.02 -23.49
CA ARG A 113 -33.18 2.47 -22.83
C ARG A 113 -33.96 3.41 -23.73
N PHE A 114 -33.29 4.42 -24.30
CA PHE A 114 -33.91 5.37 -25.21
C PHE A 114 -34.51 4.67 -26.44
N SER A 115 -33.77 3.74 -27.05
CA SER A 115 -34.24 2.97 -28.21
C SER A 115 -35.48 2.14 -27.88
N ALA A 116 -35.52 1.51 -26.69
CA ALA A 116 -36.68 0.78 -26.21
C ALA A 116 -37.90 1.69 -26.00
N THR A 117 -37.72 2.83 -25.32
CA THR A 117 -38.79 3.81 -25.11
C THR A 117 -39.28 4.42 -26.42
N LEU A 118 -38.39 4.69 -27.38
CA LEU A 118 -38.75 5.21 -28.69
C LEU A 118 -39.61 4.20 -29.48
N LYS A 119 -39.31 2.92 -29.37
CA LYS A 119 -40.13 1.85 -29.97
C LYS A 119 -41.56 1.86 -29.40
N GLU A 120 -41.70 1.95 -28.08
CA GLU A 120 -43.00 2.03 -27.41
C GLU A 120 -43.74 3.34 -27.73
N TYR A 121 -43.01 4.46 -27.77
CA TYR A 121 -43.54 5.78 -28.14
C TYR A 121 -44.15 5.77 -29.55
N ASN A 122 -43.47 5.14 -30.51
CA ASN A 122 -43.99 5.01 -31.88
C ASN A 122 -45.27 4.17 -31.95
N GLN A 123 -45.49 3.25 -31.01
CA GLN A 123 -46.71 2.44 -30.94
C GLN A 123 -47.89 3.18 -30.28
N ALA A 124 -47.63 4.05 -29.30
CA ALA A 124 -48.68 4.72 -28.52
C ALA A 124 -48.35 6.21 -28.22
N LYS A 125 -48.11 6.97 -29.29
CA LYS A 125 -47.61 8.37 -29.23
C LYS A 125 -48.42 9.30 -28.33
N ASP A 126 -49.74 9.27 -28.44
CA ASP A 126 -50.62 10.26 -27.80
C ASP A 126 -50.73 10.06 -26.28
N ILE A 127 -50.63 8.82 -25.81
CA ILE A 127 -50.70 8.46 -24.39
C ILE A 127 -49.35 8.73 -23.71
N ILE A 128 -48.24 8.34 -24.36
CA ILE A 128 -46.90 8.51 -23.80
C ILE A 128 -46.54 10.00 -23.69
N SER A 129 -46.88 10.82 -24.70
CA SER A 129 -46.63 12.27 -24.65
C SER A 129 -47.37 12.94 -23.48
N LYS A 130 -48.62 12.54 -23.22
CA LYS A 130 -49.41 13.05 -22.08
C LYS A 130 -48.84 12.58 -20.75
N ARG A 131 -48.39 11.32 -20.63
CA ARG A 131 -47.71 10.81 -19.43
C ARG A 131 -46.44 11.60 -19.13
N ILE A 132 -45.53 11.73 -20.11
CA ILE A 132 -44.27 12.47 -19.94
C ILE A 132 -44.55 13.90 -19.51
N TYR A 133 -45.54 14.57 -20.09
CA TYR A 133 -45.93 15.92 -19.68
C TYR A 133 -46.37 15.98 -18.22
N ILE A 134 -47.22 15.05 -17.77
CA ILE A 134 -47.70 15.01 -16.39
C ILE A 134 -46.55 14.67 -15.42
N GLU A 135 -45.71 13.67 -15.72
CA GLU A 135 -44.56 13.28 -14.89
C GLU A 135 -43.54 14.42 -14.77
N THR A 136 -43.21 15.07 -15.89
CA THR A 136 -42.29 16.22 -15.89
C THR A 136 -42.89 17.35 -15.05
N MET A 137 -44.20 17.58 -15.18
CA MET A 137 -44.90 18.61 -14.42
C MET A 137 -44.92 18.28 -12.91
N GLU A 138 -45.13 17.02 -12.53
CA GLU A 138 -45.01 16.57 -11.13
C GLU A 138 -43.61 16.75 -10.55
N GLU A 139 -42.55 16.54 -11.34
CA GLU A 139 -41.16 16.70 -10.90
C GLU A 139 -40.76 18.18 -10.73
N ILE A 140 -41.18 19.05 -11.64
CA ILE A 140 -40.82 20.48 -11.61
C ILE A 140 -41.71 21.31 -10.67
N LEU A 141 -43.02 21.02 -10.59
CA LEU A 141 -43.97 21.80 -9.78
C LEU A 141 -43.57 22.00 -8.30
N PRO A 142 -43.01 21.01 -7.57
CA PRO A 142 -42.61 21.22 -6.17
C PRO A 142 -41.41 22.15 -6.00
N ASN A 143 -40.59 22.31 -7.04
CA ASN A 143 -39.37 23.13 -7.02
C ASN A 143 -39.59 24.57 -7.54
N VAL A 144 -40.80 24.91 -7.98
CA VAL A 144 -41.15 26.25 -8.48
C VAL A 144 -41.95 27.01 -7.43
N GLU A 145 -41.58 28.26 -7.17
CA GLU A 145 -42.33 29.17 -6.30
C GLU A 145 -43.69 29.50 -6.94
N LYS A 146 -44.74 28.80 -6.50
CA LYS A 146 -46.09 28.93 -7.05
C LYS A 146 -46.83 30.09 -6.37
N ILE A 147 -47.07 31.17 -7.12
CA ILE A 147 -47.92 32.28 -6.69
C ILE A 147 -49.30 32.11 -7.35
N ILE A 148 -50.33 31.83 -6.56
CA ILE A 148 -51.73 31.71 -7.05
C ILE A 148 -52.45 33.02 -6.73
N ILE A 149 -52.93 33.72 -7.76
CA ILE A 149 -53.64 35.00 -7.62
C ILE A 149 -55.09 34.80 -8.07
N ASP A 150 -56.05 35.24 -7.25
CA ASP A 150 -57.48 35.20 -7.58
C ASP A 150 -57.83 36.25 -8.65
N GLY A 151 -58.60 35.84 -9.65
CA GLY A 151 -58.74 36.52 -10.95
C GLY A 151 -59.31 37.94 -10.92
N LYS A 152 -59.83 38.40 -9.77
CA LYS A 152 -60.31 39.78 -9.59
C LYS A 152 -59.20 40.76 -9.18
N ALA A 153 -58.05 40.28 -8.71
CA ALA A 153 -56.90 41.10 -8.32
C ALA A 153 -55.80 41.16 -9.40
N ALA A 154 -55.87 40.29 -10.42
CA ALA A 154 -54.85 40.17 -11.48
C ALA A 154 -54.82 41.36 -12.46
N ASP A 155 -55.95 42.04 -12.66
CA ASP A 155 -56.09 43.12 -13.66
C ASP A 155 -55.42 44.46 -13.24
N ARG A 156 -54.91 44.53 -12.00
CA ARG A 156 -54.31 45.76 -11.41
C ARG A 156 -52.84 45.63 -10.98
N MET A 157 -52.18 44.51 -11.29
CA MET A 157 -50.79 44.29 -10.88
C MET A 157 -49.87 44.17 -12.09
N LEU A 158 -48.74 44.87 -12.04
CA LEU A 158 -47.64 44.66 -12.97
C LEU A 158 -47.01 43.28 -12.69
N PRO A 159 -46.71 42.47 -13.71
CA PRO A 159 -46.05 41.18 -13.52
C PRO A 159 -44.73 41.37 -12.75
N TYR A 160 -44.71 40.96 -11.50
CA TYR A 160 -43.48 41.00 -10.70
C TYR A 160 -42.62 39.79 -11.10
N LEU A 161 -41.58 40.06 -11.90
CA LEU A 161 -40.51 39.09 -12.17
C LEU A 161 -39.37 39.41 -11.19
N PRO A 162 -39.20 38.65 -10.10
CA PRO A 162 -38.09 38.86 -9.17
C PRO A 162 -36.77 38.47 -9.84
N LEU A 163 -36.01 39.45 -10.31
CA LEU A 163 -34.67 39.25 -10.88
C LEU A 163 -33.59 38.96 -9.81
N ASP A 164 -33.94 39.05 -8.52
CA ASP A 164 -32.99 39.06 -7.40
C ASP A 164 -32.85 37.69 -6.69
N ARG A 165 -33.44 36.62 -7.24
CA ARG A 165 -33.42 35.27 -6.64
C ARG A 165 -32.75 34.18 -7.48
N HIS A 166 -31.78 34.52 -8.31
CA HIS A 166 -30.83 33.50 -8.77
C HIS A 166 -29.77 33.25 -7.71
N LYS A 167 -30.15 32.55 -6.63
CA LYS A 167 -29.17 31.85 -5.79
C LYS A 167 -28.91 30.50 -6.46
N PRO A 168 -27.72 30.24 -7.02
CA PRO A 168 -27.41 28.93 -7.57
C PRO A 168 -27.56 27.90 -6.45
N MET A 169 -28.29 26.82 -6.74
CA MET A 169 -28.40 25.67 -5.85
C MET A 169 -26.99 25.19 -5.51
N THR A 170 -26.55 25.45 -4.29
CA THR A 170 -25.33 24.87 -3.74
C THR A 170 -25.56 23.36 -3.66
N SER A 171 -24.84 22.62 -4.50
CA SER A 171 -24.70 21.18 -4.41
C SER A 171 -24.28 20.81 -2.98
N THR A 172 -25.14 20.11 -2.27
CA THR A 172 -24.81 19.39 -1.03
C THR A 172 -23.71 18.38 -1.36
N THR A 173 -22.46 18.80 -1.22
CA THR A 173 -21.34 17.88 -1.04
C THR A 173 -21.51 17.32 0.36
N THR A 174 -21.96 16.06 0.44
CA THR A 174 -21.82 15.25 1.65
C THR A 174 -20.33 15.12 1.91
N GLU A 175 -19.77 16.05 2.68
CA GLU A 175 -18.48 15.89 3.33
C GLU A 175 -18.63 14.82 4.39
N ASP A 176 -18.05 13.66 4.09
CA ASP A 176 -17.49 12.72 5.04
C ASP A 176 -16.93 13.44 6.27
N ARG A 177 -17.40 13.08 7.46
CA ARG A 177 -16.70 13.35 8.71
C ARG A 177 -16.69 12.15 9.64
N LYS A 178 -15.46 11.64 9.75
CA LYS A 178 -14.81 10.96 10.88
C LYS A 178 -15.15 9.50 11.15
#